data_AF-A0A7S0I3U4-F1
#
_entry.id   AF-A0A7S0I3U4-F1
#
_cell.length_a   1.000
_cell.length_b   1.000
_cell.length_c   1.000
_cell.angle_alpha   90.00
_cell.angle_beta   90.00
_cell.angle_gamma   90.00
#
_symmetry.space_group_name_H-M   'P 1'
#
loop_
_entity.id
_entity.type
_entity.pdbx_description
1 polymer ?
#
loop_
_entity_poly.entity_id
_entity_poly.type
_entity_poly.pdbx_seq_one_letter_code
_entity_poly.pdbx_strand_id
1 'polypeptide(L)'
;EEHDLNAQYAEEHSSAEHPYLQQVREDTAKALPQRAHMMSGVVQAKFIASLIDIMKAKQVLELGCFTGYTALCMASAVGEEGTVTSLERDQEIAAIAKKNIEMSPW
;
A
#
# COMPACT_ATOMS: atom_id res chain seq x y z
N GLU A 1 -22.30 -9.69 4.79
CA GLU A 1 -23.24 -8.72 5.40
C GLU A 1 -23.20 -7.42 4.61
N GLU A 2 -24.15 -6.50 4.79
CA GLU A 2 -24.29 -5.25 4.00
C GLU A 2 -22.99 -4.41 3.89
N HIS A 3 -22.13 -4.45 4.92
CA HIS A 3 -20.80 -3.85 4.90
C HIS A 3 -19.88 -4.36 3.77
N ASP A 4 -19.99 -5.63 3.41
CA ASP A 4 -19.19 -6.30 2.38
C ASP A 4 -19.61 -5.83 0.98
N LEU A 5 -20.91 -5.63 0.76
CA LEU A 5 -21.46 -5.12 -0.50
C LEU A 5 -21.03 -3.67 -0.78
N ASN A 6 -20.97 -2.84 0.26
CA ASN A 6 -20.53 -1.44 0.13
C ASN A 6 -19.04 -1.34 -0.19
N ALA A 7 -18.21 -2.19 0.44
CA ALA A 7 -16.77 -2.24 0.16
C ALA A 7 -16.50 -2.71 -1.28
N GLN A 8 -17.18 -3.77 -1.72
CA GLN A 8 -17.07 -4.27 -3.08
C GLN A 8 -17.52 -3.22 -4.11
N TYR A 9 -18.66 -2.56 -3.87
CA TYR A 9 -19.12 -1.48 -4.75
C TYR A 9 -18.08 -0.35 -4.87
N ALA A 10 -17.49 0.07 -3.75
CA ALA A 10 -16.47 1.10 -3.73
C ALA A 10 -15.20 0.69 -4.49
N GLU A 11 -14.77 -0.56 -4.38
CA GLU A 11 -13.62 -1.09 -5.12
C GLU A 11 -13.90 -1.13 -6.64
N GLU A 12 -15.06 -1.65 -7.05
CA GLU A 12 -15.47 -1.76 -8.45
C GLU A 12 -15.64 -0.40 -9.14
N HIS A 13 -15.98 0.64 -8.39
CA HIS A 13 -16.22 1.99 -8.90
C HIS A 13 -15.08 2.98 -8.58
N SER A 14 -13.95 2.49 -8.06
CA SER A 14 -12.73 3.27 -7.88
C SER A 14 -11.73 3.00 -9.00
N SER A 15 -10.72 3.87 -9.14
CA SER A 15 -9.65 3.64 -10.12
C SER A 15 -8.94 2.31 -9.83
N ALA A 16 -8.55 1.57 -10.87
CA ALA A 16 -7.82 0.31 -10.73
C ALA A 16 -6.42 0.49 -10.11
N GLU A 17 -5.95 -0.49 -9.33
CA GLU A 17 -4.58 -0.51 -8.80
C GLU A 17 -3.56 -0.85 -9.90
N HIS A 18 -2.30 -0.43 -9.71
CA HIS A 18 -1.22 -0.80 -10.62
C HIS A 18 -0.96 -2.31 -10.52
N PRO A 19 -0.63 -3.03 -11.62
CA PRO A 19 -0.44 -4.49 -11.58
C PRO A 19 0.60 -4.96 -10.55
N TYR A 20 1.64 -4.17 -10.31
CA TYR A 20 2.64 -4.47 -9.29
C TYR A 20 2.07 -4.41 -7.86
N LEU A 21 1.18 -3.46 -7.56
CA LEU A 21 0.52 -3.35 -6.26
C LEU A 21 -0.45 -4.52 -6.03
N GLN A 22 -1.18 -4.92 -7.08
CA GLN A 22 -2.01 -6.12 -7.06
C GLN A 22 -1.17 -7.36 -6.72
N GLN A 23 -0.02 -7.51 -7.37
CA GLN A 23 0.89 -8.63 -7.11
C GLN A 23 1.36 -8.64 -5.64
N VAL A 24 1.79 -7.49 -5.10
CA VAL A 24 2.20 -7.36 -3.69
C VAL A 24 1.07 -7.75 -2.74
N ARG A 25 -0.17 -7.33 -3.04
CA ARG A 25 -1.37 -7.64 -2.26
C ARG A 25 -1.66 -9.15 -2.26
N GLU A 26 -1.63 -9.78 -3.43
CA GLU A 26 -1.85 -11.22 -3.58
C GLU A 26 -0.75 -12.06 -2.93
N ASP A 27 0.51 -11.66 -3.08
CA ASP A 27 1.65 -12.36 -2.47
C ASP A 27 1.63 -12.25 -0.94
N THR A 28 1.24 -11.08 -0.42
CA THR A 28 1.03 -10.89 1.03
C THR A 28 -0.05 -11.83 1.55
N ALA A 29 -1.19 -11.93 0.85
CA ALA A 29 -2.28 -12.82 1.25
C ALA A 29 -1.87 -14.30 1.22
N LYS A 30 -1.05 -14.71 0.24
CA LYS A 30 -0.54 -16.09 0.11
C LYS A 30 0.53 -16.41 1.15
N ALA A 31 1.49 -15.51 1.38
CA ALA A 31 2.61 -15.74 2.27
C ALA A 31 2.24 -15.62 3.75
N LEU A 32 1.28 -14.75 4.07
CA LEU A 32 0.88 -14.40 5.45
C LEU A 32 -0.64 -14.51 5.65
N PRO A 33 -1.28 -15.66 5.38
CA PRO A 33 -2.74 -15.77 5.37
C PRO A 33 -3.39 -15.41 6.71
N GLN A 34 -2.71 -15.69 7.83
CA GLN A 34 -3.21 -15.35 9.17
C GLN A 34 -3.07 -13.86 9.52
N ARG A 35 -2.22 -13.12 8.80
CA ARG A 35 -1.94 -11.68 9.02
C ARG A 35 -2.41 -10.81 7.85
N ALA A 36 -2.99 -11.38 6.80
CA ALA A 36 -3.42 -10.65 5.60
C ALA A 36 -4.41 -9.51 5.90
N HIS A 37 -5.23 -9.67 6.95
CA HIS A 37 -6.16 -8.65 7.44
C HIS A 37 -5.47 -7.37 7.96
N MET A 38 -4.15 -7.39 8.21
CA MET A 38 -3.38 -6.22 8.63
C MET A 38 -3.06 -5.27 7.46
N MET A 39 -3.23 -5.71 6.22
CA MET A 39 -2.96 -4.90 5.03
C MET A 39 -4.12 -3.92 4.78
N SER A 40 -3.77 -2.68 4.44
CA SER A 40 -4.76 -1.67 4.02
C SER A 40 -5.54 -2.12 2.79
N GLY A 41 -6.84 -1.81 2.76
CA GLY A 41 -7.67 -2.04 1.58
C GLY A 41 -7.25 -1.17 0.38
N VAL A 42 -7.60 -1.59 -0.83
CA VAL A 42 -7.19 -0.92 -2.08
C VAL A 42 -7.67 0.53 -2.10
N VAL A 43 -8.95 0.76 -1.77
CA VAL A 43 -9.56 2.09 -1.73
C VAL A 43 -8.91 2.98 -0.67
N GLN A 44 -8.58 2.43 0.50
CA GLN A 44 -7.95 3.17 1.59
C GLN A 44 -6.54 3.65 1.20
N ALA A 45 -5.72 2.77 0.64
CA ALA A 45 -4.36 3.12 0.22
C ALA A 45 -4.37 4.16 -0.91
N LYS A 46 -5.32 4.06 -1.84
CA LYS A 46 -5.53 5.06 -2.90
C LYS A 46 -5.97 6.40 -2.35
N PHE A 47 -6.87 6.41 -1.38
CA PHE A 47 -7.30 7.65 -0.74
C PHE A 47 -6.11 8.39 -0.12
N ILE A 48 -5.23 7.68 0.60
CA ILE A 48 -4.01 8.26 1.17
C ILE A 48 -3.07 8.78 0.08
N ALA A 49 -2.85 8.03 -1.00
CA ALA A 49 -2.04 8.47 -2.13
C ALA A 49 -2.61 9.74 -2.79
N SER A 50 -3.94 9.83 -2.96
CA SER A 50 -4.60 11.03 -3.46
C SER A 50 -4.40 12.23 -2.54
N LEU A 51 -4.43 12.04 -1.21
CA LEU A 51 -4.14 13.13 -0.27
C LEU A 51 -2.69 13.64 -0.42
N ILE A 52 -1.72 12.73 -0.58
CA ILE A 52 -0.32 13.09 -0.84
C ILE A 52 -0.19 13.93 -2.11
N ASP A 53 -0.83 13.49 -3.21
CA ASP A 53 -0.78 14.22 -4.47
C ASP A 53 -1.47 15.58 -4.39
N ILE A 54 -2.65 15.66 -3.75
CA ILE A 54 -3.37 16.92 -3.53
C ILE A 54 -2.54 17.90 -2.70
N MET A 55 -1.92 17.41 -1.62
CA MET A 55 -1.10 18.23 -0.72
C MET A 55 0.29 18.55 -1.29
N LYS A 56 0.69 17.88 -2.38
CA LYS A 56 2.05 17.93 -2.92
C LYS A 56 3.11 17.62 -1.87
N ALA A 57 2.81 16.64 -1.00
CA ALA A 57 3.72 16.22 0.05
C ALA A 57 4.99 15.57 -0.54
N LYS A 58 6.15 16.02 -0.08
CA LYS A 58 7.47 15.52 -0.53
C LYS A 58 8.17 14.62 0.46
N GLN A 59 7.77 14.67 1.72
CA GLN A 59 8.34 13.85 2.79
C GLN A 59 7.20 13.22 3.57
N VAL A 60 7.10 11.90 3.50
CA VAL A 60 6.04 11.13 4.16
C VAL A 60 6.70 10.15 5.12
N LEU A 61 6.21 10.12 6.37
CA LEU A 61 6.59 9.14 7.38
C LEU A 61 5.40 8.20 7.62
N GLU A 62 5.61 6.91 7.40
CA GLU A 62 4.67 5.85 7.70
C GLU A 62 5.14 5.05 8.92
N LEU A 63 4.22 4.81 9.86
CA LEU A 63 4.43 3.96 11.03
C LEU A 63 3.63 2.68 10.85
N GLY A 64 4.30 1.57 10.54
CA GLY A 64 3.70 0.28 10.19
C GLY A 64 3.74 0.02 8.69
N CYS A 65 4.89 -0.43 8.18
CA CYS A 65 5.07 -0.79 6.76
C CYS A 65 4.31 -2.07 6.38
N PHE A 66 4.24 -3.02 7.31
CA PHE A 66 3.88 -4.40 7.03
C PHE A 66 4.66 -4.92 5.81
N THR A 67 3.99 -5.39 4.76
CA THR A 67 4.64 -5.87 3.52
C THR A 67 4.87 -4.78 2.47
N GLY A 68 4.71 -3.50 2.82
CA GLY A 68 5.07 -2.36 1.98
C GLY A 68 4.00 -1.89 0.99
N TYR A 69 2.79 -2.47 0.99
CA TYR A 69 1.74 -2.10 0.04
C TYR A 69 1.36 -0.60 0.10
N THR A 70 1.07 -0.07 1.30
CA THR A 70 0.71 1.35 1.45
C THR A 70 1.92 2.26 1.21
N ALA A 71 3.12 1.88 1.65
CA ALA A 71 4.37 2.59 1.32
C ALA A 71 4.54 2.79 -0.19
N LEU A 72 4.30 1.75 -1.00
CA LEU A 72 4.39 1.80 -2.46
C LEU A 72 3.30 2.68 -3.09
N CYS A 73 2.06 2.60 -2.58
CA CYS A 73 0.99 3.51 -2.99
C CYS A 73 1.38 4.98 -2.73
N MET A 74 1.98 5.28 -1.58
CA MET A 74 2.46 6.61 -1.26
C MET A 74 3.65 7.01 -2.15
N ALA A 75 4.58 6.09 -2.42
CA ALA A 75 5.72 6.32 -3.31
C ALA A 75 5.26 6.73 -4.72
N SER A 76 4.18 6.11 -5.21
CA SER A 76 3.56 6.47 -6.50
C SER A 76 3.03 7.91 -6.58
N ALA A 77 2.77 8.55 -5.42
CA ALA A 77 2.14 9.85 -5.33
C ALA A 77 3.08 11.00 -4.93
N VAL A 78 4.20 10.73 -4.25
CA VAL A 78 5.15 11.78 -3.81
C VAL A 78 5.97 12.39 -4.99
N GLY A 79 6.06 11.66 -6.10
CA GLY A 79 6.80 12.03 -7.31
C GLY A 79 8.31 11.84 -7.18
N GLU A 80 9.05 12.14 -8.26
CA GLU A 80 10.50 11.82 -8.37
C GLU A 80 11.38 12.46 -7.29
N GLU A 81 11.03 13.66 -6.82
CA GLU A 81 11.74 14.37 -5.75
C GLU A 81 11.20 14.05 -4.34
N GLY A 82 10.20 13.19 -4.27
CA GLY A 82 9.53 12.81 -3.04
C GLY A 82 10.21 11.62 -2.34
N THR A 83 9.96 11.47 -1.05
CA THR A 83 10.45 10.32 -0.29
C THR A 83 9.40 9.84 0.70
N VAL A 84 9.25 8.52 0.76
CA VAL A 84 8.48 7.82 1.79
C VAL A 84 9.44 7.08 2.70
N THR A 85 9.45 7.44 3.98
CA THR A 85 10.12 6.68 5.03
C THR A 85 9.08 5.83 5.73
N SER A 86 9.22 4.51 5.67
CA SER A 86 8.31 3.60 6.36
C SER A 86 9.03 2.80 7.43
N LEU A 87 8.42 2.68 8.60
CA LEU A 87 8.98 1.97 9.75
C LEU A 87 8.21 0.69 10.02
N GLU A 88 8.95 -0.41 10.16
CA GLU A 88 8.42 -1.70 10.57
C GLU A 88 9.30 -2.29 11.69
N ARG A 89 8.66 -2.83 12.72
CA ARG A 89 9.33 -3.37 13.90
C ARG A 89 9.73 -4.84 13.68
N ASP A 90 8.90 -5.60 12.99
CA ASP A 90 9.16 -7.01 12.72
C ASP A 90 10.16 -7.13 11.55
N GLN A 91 11.36 -7.61 11.83
CA GLN A 91 12.45 -7.68 10.84
C GLN A 91 12.14 -8.63 9.68
N GLU A 92 11.41 -9.71 9.92
CA GLU A 92 11.05 -10.66 8.87
C GLU A 92 10.03 -10.06 7.91
N ILE A 93 9.06 -9.33 8.46
CA ILE A 93 8.07 -8.58 7.68
C ILE A 93 8.73 -7.41 6.95
N ALA A 94 9.63 -6.68 7.60
CA ALA A 94 10.39 -5.59 6.99
C ALA A 94 11.23 -6.08 5.79
N ALA A 95 11.75 -7.32 5.83
CA ALA A 95 12.46 -7.91 4.71
C ALA A 95 11.54 -8.16 3.50
N ILE A 96 10.28 -8.54 3.73
CA ILE A 96 9.27 -8.67 2.66
C ILE A 96 8.98 -7.29 2.05
N ALA A 97 8.72 -6.28 2.87
CA ALA A 97 8.51 -4.92 2.39
C ALA A 97 9.69 -4.41 1.56
N LYS A 98 10.91 -4.60 2.06
CA LYS A 98 12.13 -4.19 1.37
C LYS A 98 12.24 -4.83 -0.03
N LYS A 99 11.96 -6.13 -0.13
CA LYS A 99 11.94 -6.83 -1.43
C LYS A 99 10.89 -6.24 -2.39
N ASN A 100 9.70 -5.94 -1.88
CA ASN A 100 8.64 -5.31 -2.68
C ASN A 100 9.02 -3.89 -3.12
N ILE A 101 9.75 -3.15 -2.29
CA ILE A 101 10.25 -1.80 -2.63
C ILE A 101 11.35 -1.87 -3.69
N GLU A 102 12.32 -2.78 -3.56
CA GLU A 102 13.43 -2.92 -4.52
C GLU A 102 12.98 -3.36 -5.92
N MET A 103 11.86 -4.08 -6.00
CA MET A 103 11.28 -4.57 -7.25
C MET A 103 10.20 -3.63 -7.82
N SER A 104 9.93 -2.52 -7.14
CA SER A 104 8.87 -1.58 -7.48
C SER A 104 9.27 -0.65 -8.64
N PRO A 105 8.29 -0.11 -9.40
CA PRO A 105 8.55 0.90 -10.42
C PRO A 105 8.72 2.33 -9.86
N TRP A 106 8.63 2.52 -8.54
CA TRP A 106 8.77 3.78 -7.81
C TRP A 106 9.99 3.78 -6.89
#